data_AF-A0A7V0R3S2-F1
#
_entry.id   AF-A0A7V0R3S2-F1
#
_cell.length_a   1.000
_cell.length_b   1.000
_cell.length_c   1.000
_cell.angle_alpha   90.00
_cell.angle_beta   90.00
_cell.angle_gamma   90.00
#
_symmetry.space_group_name_H-M   'P 1'
#
loop_
_entity.id
_entity.type
_entity.pdbx_description
1 polymer ?
#
loop_
_entity_poly.entity_id
_entity_poly.type
_entity_poly.pdbx_seq_one_letter_code
_entity_poly.pdbx_strand_id
1 'polypeptide(L)'
;MVQTVDVITPLVDDPFTFGAISAANSLSDVYAMGGTPVSALAVLGFASCDFTASAIKNLLKGAIAKLREAGASLIGGHSIEDNELKFGLSVIGRVDRNKILRANAAAAGDILVLTKPIGTGVLSSAFKKGVIRDSAFKTAVASMLMLNRA
;
A
#
# COMPACT_ATOMS: atom_id res chain seq x y z
N MET A 1 4.72 19.91 3.70
CA MET A 1 3.79 18.78 3.89
C MET A 1 3.57 18.16 2.53
N VAL A 2 3.51 16.83 2.47
CA VAL A 2 3.05 16.08 1.29
C VAL A 2 1.82 15.29 1.69
N GLN A 3 0.91 15.12 0.74
CA GLN A 3 -0.31 14.35 0.94
C GLN A 3 -0.54 13.50 -0.30
N THR A 4 -0.97 12.27 -0.08
CA THR A 4 -1.35 11.32 -1.14
C THR A 4 -2.57 10.53 -0.69
N VAL A 5 -3.26 9.91 -1.63
CA VAL A 5 -4.32 8.95 -1.38
C VAL A 5 -4.23 7.87 -2.45
N ASP A 6 -4.28 6.61 -2.04
CA ASP A 6 -4.35 5.50 -2.97
C ASP A 6 -5.26 4.40 -2.40
N VAL A 7 -5.97 3.70 -3.28
CA VAL A 7 -6.96 2.68 -2.96
C VAL A 7 -6.85 1.55 -4.00
N ILE A 8 -6.74 0.32 -3.53
CA ILE A 8 -6.58 -0.86 -4.38
C ILE A 8 -7.62 -1.93 -4.03
N THR A 9 -7.80 -2.88 -4.94
CA THR A 9 -8.60 -4.10 -4.73
C THR A 9 -7.72 -5.26 -4.25
N PRO A 10 -8.31 -6.30 -3.63
CA PRO A 10 -7.56 -7.44 -3.09
C PRO A 10 -6.63 -8.10 -4.11
N LEU A 11 -5.33 -8.15 -3.75
CA LEU A 11 -4.28 -8.86 -4.48
C LEU A 11 -4.02 -10.26 -3.92
N VAL A 12 -4.43 -10.48 -2.67
CA VAL A 12 -4.25 -11.69 -1.85
C VAL A 12 -5.53 -11.96 -1.08
N ASP A 13 -5.77 -13.23 -0.71
CA ASP A 13 -7.00 -13.62 0.00
C ASP A 13 -6.94 -13.32 1.51
N ASP A 14 -5.74 -13.33 2.10
CA ASP A 14 -5.58 -13.03 3.54
C ASP A 14 -5.83 -11.54 3.84
N PRO A 15 -6.89 -11.19 4.62
CA PRO A 15 -7.25 -9.80 4.86
C PRO A 15 -6.13 -9.00 5.53
N PHE A 16 -5.40 -9.62 6.48
CA PHE A 16 -4.30 -8.95 7.18
C PHE A 16 -3.18 -8.57 6.21
N THR A 17 -2.74 -9.51 5.39
CA THR A 17 -1.70 -9.27 4.37
C THR A 17 -2.16 -8.23 3.37
N PHE A 18 -3.42 -8.27 2.92
CA PHE A 18 -3.97 -7.26 2.02
C PHE A 18 -3.94 -5.85 2.63
N GLY A 19 -4.39 -5.70 3.88
CA GLY A 19 -4.34 -4.43 4.59
C GLY A 19 -2.92 -3.89 4.75
N ALA A 20 -1.94 -4.78 5.03
CA ALA A 20 -0.53 -4.41 5.11
C ALA A 20 0.06 -4.00 3.74
N ILE A 21 -0.28 -4.69 2.66
CA ILE A 21 0.13 -4.32 1.28
C ILE A 21 -0.46 -2.96 0.90
N SER A 22 -1.77 -2.74 1.12
CA SER A 22 -2.44 -1.48 0.80
C SER A 22 -1.83 -0.31 1.58
N ALA A 23 -1.49 -0.52 2.86
CA ALA A 23 -0.76 0.49 3.63
C ALA A 23 0.64 0.78 3.08
N ALA A 24 1.42 -0.26 2.74
CA ALA A 24 2.75 -0.07 2.14
C ALA A 24 2.67 0.69 0.80
N ASN A 25 1.66 0.39 -0.01
CA ASN A 25 1.39 1.09 -1.27
C ASN A 25 1.04 2.57 -1.04
N SER A 26 0.08 2.85 -0.14
CA SER A 26 -0.35 4.23 0.16
C SER A 26 0.77 5.09 0.78
N LEU A 27 1.72 4.48 1.49
CA LEU A 27 2.90 5.17 2.04
C LEU A 27 3.97 5.46 0.97
N SER A 28 3.94 4.76 -0.17
CA SER A 28 5.00 4.79 -1.18
C SER A 28 5.22 6.19 -1.75
N ASP A 29 4.14 6.94 -2.04
CA ASP A 29 4.27 8.28 -2.63
C ASP A 29 4.92 9.28 -1.68
N VAL A 30 4.70 9.12 -0.37
CA VAL A 30 5.40 9.94 0.63
C VAL A 30 6.89 9.67 0.57
N TYR A 31 7.31 8.41 0.48
CA TYR A 31 8.72 8.04 0.34
C TYR A 31 9.32 8.49 -1.01
N ALA A 32 8.56 8.37 -2.11
CA ALA A 32 8.99 8.79 -3.44
C ALA A 32 9.29 10.30 -3.52
N MET A 33 8.63 11.11 -2.69
CA MET A 33 8.88 12.54 -2.54
C MET A 33 10.04 12.86 -1.58
N GLY A 34 10.70 11.85 -1.00
CA GLY A 34 11.73 12.01 0.04
C GLY A 34 11.17 12.35 1.43
N GLY A 35 9.88 12.09 1.66
CA GLY A 35 9.18 12.40 2.89
C GLY A 35 9.12 11.26 3.90
N THR A 36 8.77 11.62 5.14
CA THR A 36 8.48 10.69 6.23
C THR A 36 6.98 10.71 6.53
N PRO A 37 6.27 9.57 6.47
CA PRO A 37 4.87 9.47 6.84
C PRO A 37 4.63 9.86 8.32
N VAL A 38 3.48 10.48 8.60
CA VAL A 38 3.11 10.91 9.97
C VAL A 38 1.76 10.33 10.38
N SER A 39 0.74 10.48 9.55
CA SER A 39 -0.61 10.00 9.86
C SER A 39 -1.34 9.55 8.61
N ALA A 40 -2.37 8.75 8.82
CA ALA A 40 -3.22 8.24 7.77
C ALA A 40 -4.70 8.21 8.17
N LEU A 41 -5.57 8.32 7.17
CA LEU A 41 -7.01 8.06 7.25
C LEU A 41 -7.35 6.87 6.35
N ALA A 42 -8.11 5.91 6.87
CA ALA A 42 -8.58 4.77 6.07
C ALA A 42 -9.66 5.19 5.08
N VAL A 43 -9.57 4.68 3.85
CA VAL A 43 -10.61 4.74 2.83
C VAL A 43 -11.00 3.31 2.52
N LEU A 44 -12.23 2.93 2.87
CA LEU A 44 -12.69 1.54 2.83
C LEU A 44 -14.04 1.46 2.12
N GLY A 45 -14.13 0.69 1.04
CA GLY A 45 -15.38 0.34 0.35
C GLY A 45 -15.60 -1.15 0.40
N PHE A 46 -16.78 -1.63 0.80
CA PHE A 46 -17.12 -3.06 0.76
C PHE A 46 -18.63 -3.28 0.84
N ALA A 47 -19.07 -4.45 0.41
CA ALA A 47 -20.46 -4.87 0.50
C ALA A 47 -20.68 -5.47 1.88
N SER A 48 -21.55 -4.85 2.68
CA SER A 48 -21.76 -5.22 4.09
C SER A 48 -22.30 -6.65 4.23
N CYS A 49 -22.94 -7.19 3.20
CA CYS A 49 -23.43 -8.57 3.13
C CYS A 49 -22.34 -9.61 2.85
N ASP A 50 -21.24 -9.21 2.21
CA ASP A 50 -20.23 -10.14 1.68
C ASP A 50 -19.02 -10.28 2.62
N PHE A 51 -18.82 -9.33 3.53
CA PHE A 51 -17.65 -9.31 4.42
C PHE A 51 -18.05 -9.31 5.89
N THR A 52 -17.46 -10.24 6.64
CA THR A 52 -17.63 -10.27 8.09
C THR A 52 -16.89 -9.12 8.76
N ALA A 53 -17.44 -8.61 9.86
CA ALA A 53 -16.74 -7.61 10.69
C ALA A 53 -15.36 -8.10 11.17
N SER A 54 -15.19 -9.42 11.35
CA SER A 54 -13.89 -10.02 11.70
C SER A 54 -12.86 -9.88 10.58
N ALA A 55 -13.26 -10.11 9.32
CA ALA A 55 -12.37 -9.95 8.17
C ALA A 55 -11.92 -8.50 8.01
N ILE A 56 -12.85 -7.54 8.10
CA ILE A 56 -12.54 -6.10 8.04
C ILE A 56 -11.62 -5.69 9.20
N LYS A 57 -11.89 -6.16 10.42
CA LYS A 57 -11.01 -5.92 11.58
C LYS A 57 -9.61 -6.47 11.35
N ASN A 58 -9.48 -7.64 10.73
CA ASN A 58 -8.18 -8.26 10.44
C ASN A 58 -7.40 -7.47 9.36
N LEU A 59 -8.11 -6.97 8.34
CA LEU A 59 -7.56 -6.08 7.33
C LEU A 59 -7.01 -4.79 7.96
N LEU A 60 -7.80 -4.13 8.82
CA LEU A 60 -7.37 -2.93 9.52
C LEU A 60 -6.15 -3.20 10.44
N LYS A 61 -6.08 -4.36 11.10
CA LYS A 61 -4.90 -4.76 11.89
C LYS A 61 -3.64 -4.84 11.04
N GLY A 62 -3.73 -5.37 9.82
CA GLY A 62 -2.61 -5.42 8.87
C GLY A 62 -2.12 -4.03 8.49
N ALA A 63 -3.05 -3.14 8.16
CA ALA A 63 -2.75 -1.75 7.84
C ALA A 63 -2.09 -1.01 9.02
N ILE A 64 -2.64 -1.15 10.22
CA ILE A 64 -2.11 -0.56 11.45
C ILE A 64 -0.70 -1.09 11.76
N ALA A 65 -0.47 -2.40 11.59
CA ALA A 65 0.85 -2.99 11.80
C ALA A 65 1.90 -2.38 10.87
N LYS A 66 1.55 -2.18 9.59
CA LYS A 66 2.44 -1.57 8.59
C LYS A 66 2.65 -0.07 8.81
N LEU A 67 1.61 0.66 9.20
CA LEU A 67 1.74 2.08 9.59
C LEU A 67 2.66 2.24 10.81
N ARG A 68 2.52 1.36 11.80
CA ARG A 68 3.40 1.34 12.98
C ARG A 68 4.86 1.07 12.60
N GLU A 69 5.11 0.12 11.69
CA GLU A 69 6.44 -0.11 11.13
C GLU A 69 6.98 1.16 10.45
N ALA A 70 6.13 1.91 9.75
CA ALA A 70 6.46 3.16 9.09
C ALA A 70 6.68 4.35 10.04
N GLY A 71 6.30 4.25 11.31
CA GLY A 71 6.32 5.35 12.28
C GLY A 71 5.13 6.30 12.16
N ALA A 72 4.05 5.87 11.52
CA ALA A 72 2.82 6.63 11.31
C ALA A 72 1.64 6.03 12.09
N SER A 73 0.61 6.86 12.32
CA SER A 73 -0.60 6.45 13.03
C SER A 73 -1.83 6.51 12.13
N LEU A 74 -2.69 5.50 12.23
CA LEU A 74 -4.06 5.58 11.71
C LEU A 74 -4.89 6.42 12.68
N ILE A 75 -5.39 7.57 12.24
CA ILE A 75 -6.09 8.54 13.11
C ILE A 75 -7.59 8.64 12.84
N GLY A 76 -8.11 7.80 11.96
CA GLY A 76 -9.51 7.78 11.57
C GLY A 76 -9.68 7.16 10.19
N GLY A 77 -10.82 7.42 9.58
CA GLY A 77 -11.15 6.96 8.24
C GLY A 77 -12.64 7.05 7.96
N HIS A 78 -13.01 6.59 6.77
CA HIS A 78 -14.38 6.47 6.36
C HIS A 78 -14.61 5.16 5.61
N SER A 79 -15.76 4.55 5.87
CA SER A 79 -16.24 3.38 5.15
C SER A 79 -17.47 3.75 4.32
N ILE A 80 -17.56 3.24 3.10
CA ILE A 80 -18.69 3.38 2.19
C ILE A 80 -19.18 2.00 1.75
N GLU A 81 -20.47 1.90 1.42
CA GLU A 81 -21.01 0.71 0.79
C GLU A 81 -20.50 0.64 -0.66
N ASP A 82 -19.96 -0.51 -1.06
CA ASP A 82 -19.42 -0.72 -2.41
C ASP A 82 -19.54 -2.19 -2.81
N ASN A 83 -19.90 -2.47 -4.07
CA ASN A 83 -20.06 -3.83 -4.58
C ASN A 83 -18.74 -4.63 -4.63
N GLU A 84 -17.59 -3.97 -4.51
CA GLU A 84 -16.28 -4.62 -4.50
C GLU A 84 -15.42 -4.08 -3.35
N LEU A 85 -14.73 -4.97 -2.65
CA LEU A 85 -13.78 -4.60 -1.60
C LEU A 85 -12.66 -3.72 -2.16
N LYS A 86 -12.55 -2.52 -1.63
CA LYS A 86 -11.52 -1.53 -1.92
C LYS A 86 -10.95 -1.02 -0.62
N PHE A 87 -9.63 -0.98 -0.51
CA PHE A 87 -8.99 -0.46 0.69
C PHE A 87 -7.72 0.31 0.38
N GLY A 88 -7.54 1.40 1.11
CA GLY A 88 -6.49 2.37 0.88
C GLY A 88 -6.36 3.35 2.03
N LEU A 89 -5.35 4.20 1.96
CA LEU A 89 -5.11 5.25 2.94
C LEU A 89 -4.90 6.59 2.25
N SER A 90 -5.49 7.64 2.82
CA SER A 90 -5.00 9.01 2.65
C SER A 90 -3.88 9.22 3.65
N VAL A 91 -2.69 9.62 3.20
CA VAL A 91 -1.48 9.72 4.02
C VAL A 91 -0.94 11.14 4.00
N ILE A 92 -0.59 11.65 5.18
CA ILE A 92 0.14 12.90 5.35
C ILE A 92 1.58 12.60 5.75
N GLY A 93 2.53 13.26 5.08
CA GLY A 93 3.96 13.18 5.36
C GLY A 93 4.63 14.54 5.54
N ARG A 94 5.78 14.51 6.20
CA ARG A 94 6.70 15.66 6.33
C ARG A 94 7.87 15.48 5.38
N VAL A 95 8.26 16.55 4.71
CA VAL A 95 9.41 16.56 3.81
C VAL A 95 10.14 17.89 3.99
N ASP A 96 11.47 17.86 3.94
CA ASP A 96 12.29 19.06 3.86
C ASP A 96 12.08 19.70 2.48
N ARG A 97 11.64 20.96 2.46
CA ARG A 97 11.32 21.69 1.22
C ARG A 97 12.51 21.73 0.25
N ASN A 98 13.74 21.70 0.78
CA ASN A 98 14.96 21.75 -0.02
C ASN A 98 15.41 20.37 -0.53
N LYS A 99 14.76 19.28 -0.07
CA LYS A 99 15.09 17.89 -0.44
C LYS A 99 13.92 17.15 -1.09
N ILE A 100 12.90 17.88 -1.55
CA ILE A 100 11.78 17.27 -2.27
C ILE A 100 12.29 16.67 -3.58
N LEU A 101 12.14 15.37 -3.73
CA LEU A 101 12.41 14.67 -4.98
C LEU A 101 11.27 14.96 -5.97
N ARG A 102 11.62 15.28 -7.22
CA ARG A 102 10.64 15.61 -8.27
C ARG A 102 10.87 14.73 -9.48
N ALA A 103 9.79 14.20 -10.05
CA ALA A 103 9.84 13.35 -11.23
C ALA A 103 10.36 14.07 -12.49
N ASN A 104 10.33 15.41 -12.53
CA ASN A 104 10.74 16.22 -13.68
C ASN A 104 12.15 16.84 -13.55
N ALA A 105 12.95 16.38 -12.58
CA ALA A 105 14.30 16.90 -12.35
C ALA A 105 15.41 16.10 -13.05
N ALA A 106 15.07 14.98 -13.70
CA ALA A 106 16.04 14.13 -14.40
C ALA A 106 16.57 14.81 -15.67
N ALA A 107 17.84 14.57 -15.98
CA ALA A 107 18.55 15.10 -17.15
C ALA A 107 19.19 13.98 -17.97
N ALA A 108 19.55 14.30 -19.22
CA ALA A 108 20.29 13.38 -20.07
C ALA A 108 21.64 13.02 -19.42
N GLY A 109 21.93 11.73 -19.31
CA GLY A 109 23.12 11.22 -18.64
C GLY A 109 22.87 10.67 -17.23
N ASP A 110 21.68 10.88 -16.65
CA ASP A 110 21.32 10.28 -15.37
C ASP A 110 21.15 8.75 -15.46
N ILE A 111 21.38 8.07 -14.34
CA ILE A 111 21.23 6.62 -14.20
C ILE A 111 19.86 6.29 -13.61
N LEU A 112 19.19 5.30 -14.20
CA LEU A 112 17.94 4.76 -13.66
C LEU A 112 18.22 3.67 -12.63
N VAL A 113 17.68 3.84 -11.42
CA VAL A 113 17.80 2.86 -10.32
C VAL A 113 16.42 2.31 -9.96
N LEU A 114 16.32 0.99 -9.79
CA LEU A 114 15.11 0.30 -9.37
C LEU A 114 15.39 -0.47 -8.07
N THR A 115 14.58 -0.23 -7.04
CA THR A 115 14.78 -0.79 -5.68
C THR A 115 13.96 -2.05 -5.41
N LYS A 116 13.00 -2.39 -6.28
CA LYS A 116 12.16 -3.58 -6.17
C LYS A 116 11.91 -4.22 -7.54
N PRO A 117 11.84 -5.56 -7.64
CA PRO A 117 11.48 -6.23 -8.88
C PRO A 117 10.09 -5.82 -9.40
N ILE A 118 9.94 -5.76 -10.71
CA ILE A 118 8.64 -5.64 -11.39
C ILE A 118 7.97 -7.01 -11.55
N GLY A 119 6.68 -7.03 -11.94
CA GLY A 119 5.96 -8.25 -12.31
C GLY A 119 4.94 -8.77 -11.28
N THR A 120 4.71 -8.06 -10.17
CA THR A 120 3.72 -8.44 -9.14
C THR A 120 2.30 -8.59 -9.68
N GLY A 121 1.88 -7.76 -10.64
CA GLY A 121 0.57 -7.86 -11.29
C GLY A 121 0.39 -9.13 -12.14
N VAL A 122 1.46 -9.57 -12.83
CA VAL A 122 1.47 -10.83 -13.58
C VAL A 122 1.34 -12.01 -12.63
N LEU A 123 2.12 -11.99 -11.54
CA LEU A 123 2.09 -13.04 -10.53
C LEU A 123 0.74 -13.09 -9.78
N SER A 124 0.15 -11.95 -9.42
CA SER A 124 -1.18 -11.90 -8.81
C SER A 124 -2.25 -12.45 -9.76
N SER A 125 -2.20 -12.10 -11.04
CA SER A 125 -3.12 -12.63 -12.06
C SER A 125 -2.99 -14.14 -12.24
N ALA A 126 -1.75 -14.65 -12.28
CA ALA A 126 -1.50 -16.09 -12.38
C ALA A 126 -1.93 -16.85 -11.12
N PHE A 127 -1.73 -16.25 -9.94
CA PHE A 127 -2.14 -16.81 -8.66
C PHE A 127 -3.67 -16.92 -8.56
N LYS A 128 -4.40 -15.85 -8.89
CA LYS A 128 -5.88 -15.85 -8.93
C LYS A 128 -6.46 -16.90 -9.88
N LYS A 129 -5.74 -17.25 -10.95
CA LYS A 129 -6.13 -18.29 -11.91
C LYS A 129 -5.66 -19.71 -11.51
N GLY A 130 -4.98 -19.87 -10.37
CA GLY A 130 -4.45 -21.16 -9.94
C GLY A 130 -3.29 -21.70 -10.80
N VAL A 131 -2.63 -20.85 -11.58
CA VAL A 131 -1.57 -21.24 -12.53
C VAL A 131 -0.22 -21.40 -11.83
N ILE A 132 -0.02 -20.76 -10.68
CA ILE A 132 1.22 -20.83 -9.90
C ILE A 132 0.94 -21.29 -8.47
N ARG A 133 1.95 -21.90 -7.85
CA ARG A 133 1.91 -22.30 -6.43
C ARG A 133 2.07 -21.09 -5.51
N ASP A 134 1.51 -21.17 -4.32
CA ASP A 134 1.67 -20.17 -3.23
C ASP A 134 3.12 -19.79 -2.98
N SER A 135 4.04 -20.77 -3.03
CA SER A 135 5.47 -20.54 -2.81
C SER A 135 6.07 -19.56 -3.81
N ALA A 136 5.61 -19.55 -5.05
CA ALA A 136 6.07 -18.59 -6.07
C ALA A 136 5.48 -17.20 -5.84
N PHE A 137 4.25 -17.12 -5.34
CA PHE A 137 3.59 -15.83 -5.07
C PHE A 137 4.09 -15.17 -3.78
N LYS A 138 4.60 -15.94 -2.81
CA LYS A 138 5.20 -15.43 -1.57
C LYS A 138 6.29 -14.38 -1.80
N THR A 139 7.12 -14.53 -2.83
CA THR A 139 8.16 -13.54 -3.18
C THR A 139 7.56 -12.21 -3.62
N ALA A 140 6.47 -12.24 -4.39
CA ALA A 140 5.74 -11.03 -4.77
C ALA A 140 5.11 -10.35 -3.55
N VAL A 141 4.48 -11.14 -2.67
CA VAL A 141 3.90 -10.66 -1.41
C VAL A 141 4.96 -10.00 -0.53
N ALA A 142 6.13 -10.62 -0.37
CA ALA A 142 7.24 -10.05 0.39
C ALA A 142 7.71 -8.70 -0.19
N SER A 143 7.84 -8.59 -1.52
CA SER A 143 8.19 -7.34 -2.20
C SER A 143 7.14 -6.24 -1.98
N MET A 144 5.85 -6.59 -2.07
CA MET A 144 4.73 -5.67 -1.86
C MET A 144 4.61 -5.21 -0.40
N LEU A 145 5.00 -6.04 0.57
CA LEU A 145 4.98 -5.70 1.99
C LEU A 145 6.14 -4.79 2.44
N MET A 146 7.23 -4.74 1.68
CA MET A 146 8.40 -3.93 2.02
C MET A 146 8.07 -2.44 1.94
N LEU A 147 8.42 -1.63 2.95
CA LEU A 147 8.31 -0.17 2.87
C LEU A 147 9.42 0.41 2.00
N ASN A 148 9.14 1.50 1.27
CA ASN A 148 10.14 2.24 0.48
C ASN A 148 10.93 3.25 1.34
N ARG A 149 11.17 2.94 2.61
CA ARG A 149 11.91 3.80 3.54
C ARG A 149 13.37 3.93 3.08
N ALA A 150 13.88 5.16 3.07
CA ALA A 150 15.30 5.49 2.87
C ALA A 150 16.15 5.19 4.10
#